data_AF-A0A257QI52-F1
#
_entry.id   AF-A0A257QI52-F1
#
_cell.length_a   1.000
_cell.length_b   1.000
_cell.length_c   1.000
_cell.angle_alpha   90.00
_cell.angle_beta   90.00
_cell.angle_gamma   90.00
#
_symmetry.space_group_name_H-M   'P 1'
#
loop_
_entity.id
_entity.type
_entity.pdbx_description
1 polymer ?
#
loop_
_entity_poly.entity_id
_entity_poly.type
_entity_poly.pdbx_seq_one_letter_code
_entity_poly.pdbx_strand_id
1 'polypeptide(L)'
;MSIALQLLILAILILLNGAFALSELALVSARRAMLTLMERQGLRGAAIARALADNPQAYLPASQFGITLIGILTGVFGGSELGEHLAGPIAEIPALAPYAKPVSLGLTVLLITFASLVFGELVPKQLALRQPERLAVIVARPLSWLAIAVSPVVWLLGLATKLVLSAFGPPGADRRAMSEEELKAMLVEGAETGVLETEERDMIERVLRLA
;
A
#
# COMPACT_ATOMS: atom_id res chain seq x y z
N MET A 1 -10.85 -7.40 -30.03
CA MET A 1 -9.76 -6.38 -30.05
C MET A 1 -8.51 -7.03 -30.64
N SER A 2 -7.53 -6.31 -31.20
CA SER A 2 -6.29 -7.00 -31.63
C SER A 2 -5.52 -7.49 -30.40
N ILE A 3 -4.96 -8.70 -30.45
CA ILE A 3 -4.18 -9.26 -29.33
C ILE A 3 -3.03 -8.33 -28.92
N ALA A 4 -2.42 -7.63 -29.88
CA ALA A 4 -1.37 -6.65 -29.62
C ALA A 4 -1.87 -5.47 -28.76
N LEU A 5 -3.09 -4.98 -29.02
CA LEU A 5 -3.68 -3.90 -28.22
C LEU A 5 -4.02 -4.36 -26.80
N GLN A 6 -4.53 -5.58 -26.63
CA GLN A 6 -4.78 -6.16 -25.30
C GLN A 6 -3.49 -6.31 -24.49
N LEU A 7 -2.44 -6.88 -25.10
CA LEU A 7 -1.15 -7.04 -24.45
C LEU A 7 -0.53 -5.68 -24.07
N LEU A 8 -0.70 -4.66 -24.92
CA LEU A 8 -0.29 -3.31 -24.60
C LEU A 8 -1.07 -2.72 -23.41
N ILE A 9 -2.40 -2.89 -23.39
CA ILE A 9 -3.24 -2.44 -22.26
C ILE A 9 -2.81 -3.16 -20.98
N LEU A 10 -2.63 -4.48 -21.00
CA LEU A 10 -2.19 -5.25 -19.84
C LEU A 10 -0.80 -4.84 -19.37
N ALA A 11 0.14 -4.62 -20.28
CA ALA A 11 1.47 -4.13 -19.93
C ALA A 11 1.40 -2.77 -19.24
N ILE A 12 0.60 -1.83 -19.77
CA ILE A 12 0.39 -0.52 -19.15
C ILE A 12 -0.25 -0.66 -17.77
N LEU A 13 -1.27 -1.49 -17.62
CA LEU A 13 -1.93 -1.74 -16.33
C LEU A 13 -0.96 -2.32 -15.30
N ILE A 14 -0.17 -3.33 -15.66
CA ILE A 14 0.83 -3.94 -14.77
C ILE A 14 1.88 -2.91 -14.36
N LEU A 15 2.38 -2.10 -15.29
CA LEU A 15 3.36 -1.05 -14.98
C LEU A 15 2.77 0.04 -14.08
N LEU A 16 1.52 0.42 -14.32
CA LEU A 16 0.83 1.39 -13.49
C LEU A 16 0.64 0.84 -12.06
N ASN A 17 0.23 -0.43 -11.93
CA ASN A 17 0.15 -1.11 -10.62
C ASN A 17 1.50 -1.07 -9.90
N GLY A 18 2.58 -1.35 -10.64
CA GLY A 18 3.94 -1.29 -10.12
C GLY A 18 4.33 0.10 -9.65
N ALA A 19 3.94 1.15 -10.38
CA ALA A 19 4.18 2.52 -9.97
C ALA A 19 3.44 2.86 -8.65
N PHE A 20 2.20 2.39 -8.48
CA PHE A 20 1.47 2.55 -7.23
C PHE A 20 2.12 1.81 -6.07
N ALA A 21 2.40 0.51 -6.24
CA ALA A 21 3.04 -0.32 -5.22
C ALA A 21 4.42 0.21 -4.80
N LEU A 22 5.21 0.71 -5.77
CA LEU A 22 6.48 1.37 -5.51
C LEU A 22 6.30 2.68 -4.73
N SER A 23 5.32 3.50 -5.12
CA SER A 23 5.09 4.80 -4.50
C SER A 23 4.68 4.65 -3.04
N GLU A 24 3.76 3.75 -2.77
CA GLU A 24 3.29 3.40 -1.43
C GLU A 24 4.47 2.96 -0.54
N LEU A 25 5.21 1.94 -0.97
CA LEU A 25 6.28 1.39 -0.14
C LEU A 25 7.47 2.36 0.01
N ALA A 26 7.77 3.14 -1.02
CA ALA A 26 8.82 4.15 -0.96
C ALA A 26 8.48 5.25 0.06
N LEU A 27 7.24 5.77 0.05
CA LEU A 27 6.80 6.79 1.00
C LEU A 27 6.71 6.27 2.44
N VAL A 28 6.21 5.05 2.64
CA VAL A 28 6.11 4.43 3.97
C VAL A 28 7.50 4.13 4.55
N SER A 29 8.45 3.71 3.71
CA SER A 29 9.80 3.34 4.15
C SER A 29 10.78 4.52 4.19
N ALA A 30 10.42 5.68 3.62
CA ALA A 30 11.30 6.84 3.57
C ALA A 30 11.49 7.47 4.94
N ARG A 31 12.75 7.71 5.31
CA ARG A 31 13.08 8.39 6.57
C ARG A 31 12.79 9.88 6.45
N ARG A 32 11.92 10.39 7.33
CA ARG A 32 11.50 11.81 7.38
C ARG A 32 12.68 12.78 7.46
N ALA A 33 13.71 12.44 8.25
CA ALA A 33 14.92 13.25 8.38
C ALA A 33 15.65 13.44 7.04
N MET A 34 15.72 12.38 6.24
CA MET A 34 16.38 12.42 4.93
C MET A 34 15.54 13.18 3.91
N LEU A 35 14.21 13.03 3.91
CA LEU A 35 13.32 13.85 3.08
C LEU A 35 13.44 15.35 3.40
N THR A 36 13.55 15.69 4.69
CA THR A 36 13.77 17.06 5.15
C THR A 36 15.12 17.62 4.66
N LEU A 37 16.17 16.80 4.69
CA LEU A 37 17.47 17.17 4.14
C LEU A 37 17.38 17.42 2.63
N MET A 38 16.73 16.53 1.89
CA MET A 38 16.52 16.65 0.43
C MET A 38 15.70 17.91 0.06
N GLU A 39 14.72 18.28 0.88
CA GLU A 39 13.97 19.54 0.74
C GLU A 39 14.87 20.76 0.94
N ARG A 40 15.71 20.76 1.99
CA ARG A 40 16.70 21.83 2.21
C ARG A 40 17.73 21.95 1.08
N GLN A 41 18.04 20.84 0.42
CA GLN A 41 18.89 20.80 -0.78
C GLN A 41 18.16 21.30 -2.05
N GLY A 42 16.88 21.66 -1.97
CA GLY A 42 16.12 22.19 -3.10
C GLY A 42 15.68 21.13 -4.11
N LEU A 43 15.67 19.84 -3.74
CA LEU A 43 15.23 18.78 -4.65
C LEU A 43 13.73 18.88 -4.91
N ARG A 44 13.37 18.94 -6.21
CA ARG A 44 11.98 19.03 -6.65
C ARG A 44 11.20 17.79 -6.18
N GLY A 45 10.10 18.02 -5.47
CA GLY A 45 9.24 16.95 -4.95
C GLY A 45 9.55 16.55 -3.51
N ALA A 46 10.68 16.97 -2.92
CA ALA A 46 11.04 16.59 -1.55
C ALA A 46 10.09 17.16 -0.49
N ALA A 47 9.65 18.42 -0.65
CA ALA A 47 8.63 19.01 0.22
C ALA A 47 7.31 18.22 0.17
N ILE A 48 6.89 17.78 -1.02
CA ILE A 48 5.65 17.00 -1.20
C ILE A 48 5.83 15.60 -0.61
N ALA A 49 6.98 14.95 -0.86
CA ALA A 49 7.29 13.64 -0.30
C ALA A 49 7.28 13.68 1.24
N ARG A 50 7.86 14.72 1.84
CA ARG A 50 7.81 14.93 3.29
C ARG A 50 6.37 15.10 3.77
N ALA A 51 5.59 15.98 3.13
CA ALA A 51 4.20 16.21 3.51
C ALA A 51 3.34 14.93 3.43
N LEU A 52 3.54 14.11 2.39
CA LEU A 52 2.89 12.82 2.24
C LEU A 52 3.34 11.83 3.32
N ALA A 53 4.65 11.74 3.60
CA ALA A 53 5.18 10.87 4.65
C ALA A 53 4.74 11.28 6.08
N ASP A 54 4.49 12.58 6.29
CA ASP A 54 4.00 13.10 7.57
C ASP A 54 2.52 12.79 7.80
N ASN A 55 1.71 12.72 6.74
CA ASN A 55 0.31 12.33 6.81
C ASN A 55 -0.05 11.22 5.80
N PRO A 56 0.31 9.95 6.08
CA PRO A 56 0.04 8.85 5.16
C PRO A 56 -1.44 8.59 4.92
N GLN A 57 -2.30 8.94 5.88
CA GLN A 57 -3.74 8.75 5.80
C GLN A 57 -4.38 9.55 4.66
N ALA A 58 -3.73 10.62 4.20
CA ALA A 58 -4.22 11.43 3.10
C ALA A 58 -4.02 10.77 1.72
N TYR A 59 -3.11 9.79 1.57
CA TYR A 59 -2.76 9.22 0.27
C TYR A 59 -2.84 7.69 0.20
N LEU A 60 -2.62 6.97 1.31
CA LEU A 60 -2.62 5.50 1.32
C LEU A 60 -3.93 4.91 0.77
N PRO A 61 -5.12 5.40 1.17
CA PRO A 61 -6.37 4.89 0.61
C PRO A 61 -6.51 5.14 -0.90
N ALA A 62 -5.98 6.26 -1.41
CA ALA A 62 -6.02 6.57 -2.84
C ALA A 62 -5.12 5.63 -3.65
N SER A 63 -3.91 5.37 -3.15
CA SER A 63 -2.98 4.40 -3.75
C SER A 63 -3.58 3.00 -3.76
N GLN A 64 -4.12 2.56 -2.62
CA GLN A 64 -4.74 1.24 -2.49
C GLN A 64 -5.96 1.07 -3.41
N PHE A 65 -6.79 2.11 -3.53
CA PHE A 65 -7.89 2.12 -4.50
C PHE A 65 -7.36 1.94 -5.94
N GLY A 66 -6.28 2.66 -6.29
CA GLY A 66 -5.62 2.52 -7.60
C GLY A 66 -5.16 1.09 -7.88
N ILE A 67 -4.44 0.49 -6.92
CA ILE A 67 -3.95 -0.91 -7.00
C ILE A 67 -5.13 -1.87 -7.23
N THR A 68 -6.18 -1.75 -6.42
CA THR A 68 -7.37 -2.61 -6.54
C THR A 68 -8.07 -2.44 -7.88
N LEU A 69 -8.28 -1.19 -8.33
CA LEU A 69 -8.92 -0.91 -9.61
C LEU A 69 -8.12 -1.51 -10.78
N ILE A 70 -6.80 -1.31 -10.78
CA ILE A 70 -5.93 -1.84 -11.82
C ILE A 70 -5.91 -3.36 -11.79
N GLY A 71 -5.90 -3.99 -10.60
CA GLY A 71 -6.01 -5.44 -10.47
C GLY A 71 -7.28 -5.99 -11.08
N ILE A 72 -8.43 -5.34 -10.83
CA ILE A 72 -9.72 -5.72 -11.42
C ILE A 72 -9.68 -5.56 -12.94
N LEU A 73 -9.22 -4.43 -13.45
CA LEU A 73 -9.11 -4.21 -14.90
C LEU A 73 -8.18 -5.22 -15.56
N THR A 74 -7.04 -5.53 -14.94
CA THR A 74 -6.09 -6.53 -15.43
C THR A 74 -6.74 -7.92 -15.52
N GLY A 75 -7.54 -8.30 -14.53
CA GLY A 75 -8.32 -9.53 -14.57
C GLY A 75 -9.37 -9.55 -15.69
N VAL A 76 -10.11 -8.46 -15.85
CA VAL A 76 -11.16 -8.32 -16.89
C VAL A 76 -10.56 -8.37 -18.30
N PHE A 77 -9.51 -7.60 -18.57
CA PHE A 77 -8.84 -7.59 -19.87
C PHE A 77 -8.00 -8.84 -20.13
N GLY A 78 -7.57 -9.51 -19.06
CA GLY A 78 -6.68 -10.66 -19.12
C GLY A 78 -7.38 -12.00 -19.32
N GLY A 79 -8.52 -12.22 -18.66
CA GLY A 79 -9.09 -13.57 -18.53
C GLY A 79 -9.77 -14.12 -19.79
N SER A 80 -10.68 -13.36 -20.41
CA SER A 80 -11.59 -13.92 -21.42
C SER A 80 -10.99 -13.97 -22.82
N GLU A 81 -10.46 -12.85 -23.34
CA GLU A 81 -10.03 -12.75 -24.74
C GLU A 81 -8.68 -13.46 -25.00
N LEU A 82 -7.71 -13.38 -24.07
CA LEU A 82 -6.42 -14.08 -24.22
C LEU A 82 -6.56 -15.60 -24.06
N GLY A 83 -7.49 -16.05 -23.20
CA GLY A 83 -7.82 -17.46 -23.05
C GLY A 83 -8.37 -18.07 -24.34
N GLU A 84 -9.08 -17.33 -25.17
CA GLU A 84 -9.53 -17.85 -26.47
C GLU A 84 -8.39 -18.02 -27.47
N HIS A 85 -7.38 -17.14 -27.44
CA HIS A 85 -6.23 -17.22 -28.33
C HIS A 85 -5.31 -18.40 -27.98
N LEU A 86 -5.16 -18.70 -26.69
CA LEU A 86 -4.40 -19.86 -26.20
C LEU A 86 -5.18 -21.18 -26.37
N ALA A 87 -6.50 -21.14 -26.51
CA ALA A 87 -7.32 -22.35 -26.65
C ALA A 87 -7.14 -23.04 -28.01
N GLY A 88 -6.84 -22.28 -29.07
CA GLY A 88 -6.61 -22.81 -30.42
C GLY A 88 -5.47 -23.85 -30.45
N PRO A 89 -4.23 -23.45 -30.06
CA PRO A 89 -3.10 -24.39 -30.00
C PRO A 89 -3.32 -25.58 -29.05
N ILE A 90 -4.04 -25.37 -27.94
CA ILE A 90 -4.34 -26.45 -26.98
C ILE A 90 -5.34 -27.45 -27.57
N ALA A 91 -6.28 -27.00 -28.41
CA ALA A 91 -7.26 -27.85 -29.07
C ALA A 91 -6.66 -28.74 -30.15
N GLU A 92 -5.47 -28.43 -30.67
CA GLU A 92 -4.73 -29.30 -31.61
C GLU A 92 -4.20 -30.57 -30.93
N ILE A 93 -4.16 -30.61 -29.58
CA ILE A 93 -3.76 -31.78 -28.81
C ILE A 93 -5.00 -32.64 -28.53
N PRO A 94 -5.14 -33.85 -29.10
CA PRO A 94 -6.37 -34.63 -29.04
C PRO A 94 -6.85 -34.95 -27.62
N ALA A 95 -5.92 -35.16 -26.69
CA ALA A 95 -6.23 -35.45 -25.27
C ALA A 95 -6.74 -34.22 -24.50
N LEU A 96 -6.37 -33.00 -24.93
CA LEU A 96 -6.72 -31.75 -24.25
C LEU A 96 -7.86 -31.00 -24.94
N ALA A 97 -8.23 -31.37 -26.17
CA ALA A 97 -9.31 -30.73 -26.92
C ALA A 97 -10.64 -30.53 -26.13
N PRO A 98 -11.13 -31.51 -25.34
CA PRO A 98 -12.35 -31.31 -24.53
C PRO A 98 -12.19 -30.26 -23.42
N TYR A 99 -10.95 -30.05 -22.97
CA TYR A 99 -10.58 -29.15 -21.87
C TYR A 99 -9.86 -27.89 -22.35
N ALA A 100 -9.75 -27.66 -23.67
CA ALA A 100 -8.90 -26.61 -24.22
C ALA A 100 -9.28 -25.22 -23.70
N LYS A 101 -10.59 -24.92 -23.62
CA LYS A 101 -11.09 -23.66 -23.06
C LYS A 101 -10.75 -23.46 -21.58
N PRO A 102 -11.14 -24.36 -20.64
CA PRO A 102 -10.83 -24.17 -19.22
C PRO A 102 -9.32 -24.22 -18.93
N VAL A 103 -8.55 -25.07 -19.62
CA VAL A 103 -7.08 -25.14 -19.47
C VAL A 103 -6.45 -23.84 -19.94
N SER A 104 -6.88 -23.33 -21.10
CA SER A 104 -6.38 -22.08 -21.63
C SER A 104 -6.68 -20.88 -20.73
N LEU A 105 -7.92 -20.80 -20.22
CA LEU A 105 -8.30 -19.78 -19.25
C LEU A 105 -7.42 -19.85 -17.99
N GLY A 106 -7.26 -21.05 -17.43
CA GLY A 106 -6.41 -21.27 -16.25
C GLY A 106 -4.95 -20.87 -16.49
N LEU A 107 -4.38 -21.26 -17.64
CA LEU A 107 -3.02 -20.89 -18.01
C LEU A 107 -2.87 -19.38 -18.21
N THR A 108 -3.84 -18.74 -18.85
CA THR A 108 -3.88 -17.29 -19.05
C THR A 108 -3.90 -16.54 -17.72
N VAL A 109 -4.79 -16.94 -16.81
CA VAL A 109 -4.87 -16.37 -15.47
C VAL A 109 -3.55 -16.56 -14.72
N LEU A 110 -2.94 -17.74 -14.81
CA LEU A 110 -1.65 -18.02 -14.15
C LEU A 110 -0.52 -17.12 -14.70
N LEU A 111 -0.41 -17.00 -16.02
CA LEU A 111 0.62 -16.18 -16.67
C LEU A 111 0.45 -14.69 -16.33
N ILE A 112 -0.78 -14.18 -16.38
CA ILE A 112 -1.08 -12.79 -16.05
C ILE A 112 -0.85 -12.52 -14.57
N THR A 113 -1.26 -13.45 -13.70
CA THR A 113 -1.01 -13.34 -12.25
C THR A 113 0.48 -13.31 -11.97
N PHE A 114 1.26 -14.20 -12.58
CA PHE A 114 2.72 -14.22 -12.43
C PHE A 114 3.34 -12.89 -12.90
N ALA A 115 2.98 -12.42 -14.10
CA ALA A 115 3.49 -11.16 -14.63
C ALA A 115 3.09 -9.96 -13.74
N SER A 116 1.84 -9.91 -13.29
CA SER A 116 1.33 -8.84 -12.43
C SER A 116 2.01 -8.84 -11.05
N LEU A 117 2.22 -10.00 -10.44
CA LEU A 117 2.93 -10.09 -9.16
C LEU A 117 4.39 -9.70 -9.32
N VAL A 118 5.09 -10.20 -10.33
CA VAL A 118 6.51 -9.92 -10.51
C VAL A 118 6.74 -8.46 -10.88
N PHE A 119 6.15 -8.00 -11.98
CA PHE A 119 6.43 -6.68 -12.54
C PHE A 119 5.56 -5.57 -11.94
N GLY A 120 4.34 -5.90 -11.51
CA GLY A 120 3.39 -4.95 -10.94
C GLY A 120 3.47 -4.82 -9.43
N GLU A 121 4.22 -5.67 -8.71
CA GLU A 121 4.25 -5.59 -7.26
C GLU A 121 5.64 -5.89 -6.65
N LEU A 122 6.18 -7.09 -6.85
CA LEU A 122 7.39 -7.54 -6.18
C LEU A 122 8.63 -6.75 -6.60
N VAL A 123 8.91 -6.64 -7.90
CA VAL A 123 10.06 -5.88 -8.41
C VAL A 123 9.99 -4.39 -8.01
N PRO A 124 8.84 -3.70 -8.21
CA PRO A 124 8.71 -2.31 -7.78
C PRO A 124 8.86 -2.11 -6.26
N LYS A 125 8.33 -3.02 -5.44
CA LYS A 125 8.52 -2.99 -3.98
C LYS A 125 9.98 -3.19 -3.58
N GLN A 126 10.68 -4.12 -4.22
CA GLN A 126 12.11 -4.33 -3.97
C GLN A 126 12.93 -3.09 -4.36
N LEU A 127 12.56 -2.42 -5.45
CA LEU A 127 13.20 -1.16 -5.86
C LEU A 127 12.92 -0.05 -4.83
N ALA A 128 11.68 0.06 -4.35
CA ALA A 128 11.27 1.01 -3.31
C ALA A 128 12.12 0.85 -2.03
N LEU A 129 12.35 -0.38 -1.57
CA LEU A 129 13.15 -0.64 -0.36
C LEU A 129 14.64 -0.33 -0.54
N ARG A 130 15.17 -0.39 -1.76
CA ARG A 130 16.58 -0.10 -2.03
C ARG A 130 16.90 1.40 -2.00
N GLN A 131 16.00 2.25 -2.47
CA GLN A 131 16.19 3.71 -2.52
C GLN A 131 14.90 4.46 -2.15
N PRO A 132 14.38 4.29 -0.93
CA PRO A 132 13.04 4.74 -0.58
C PRO A 132 12.91 6.26 -0.66
N GLU A 133 13.89 7.02 -0.18
CA GLU A 133 13.78 8.48 -0.18
C GLU A 133 13.85 9.07 -1.59
N ARG A 134 14.78 8.57 -2.42
CA ARG A 134 14.90 9.04 -3.81
C ARG A 134 13.64 8.74 -4.61
N LEU A 135 13.10 7.54 -4.47
CA LEU A 135 11.90 7.12 -5.19
C LEU A 135 10.66 7.87 -4.67
N ALA A 136 10.54 8.07 -3.35
CA ALA A 136 9.49 8.88 -2.75
C ALA A 136 9.50 10.31 -3.32
N VAL A 137 10.66 10.94 -3.47
CA VAL A 137 10.77 12.29 -4.08
C VAL A 137 10.33 12.30 -5.55
N ILE A 138 10.69 11.27 -6.32
CA ILE A 138 10.31 11.15 -7.74
C ILE A 138 8.79 10.99 -7.89
N VAL A 139 8.18 10.13 -7.08
CA VAL A 139 6.76 9.76 -7.20
C VAL A 139 5.81 10.69 -6.44
N ALA A 140 6.30 11.50 -5.50
CA ALA A 140 5.48 12.36 -4.66
C ALA A 140 4.57 13.30 -5.45
N ARG A 141 5.06 13.88 -6.54
CA ARG A 141 4.27 14.76 -7.41
C ARG A 141 3.13 14.03 -8.11
N PRO A 142 3.37 13.04 -8.98
CA PRO A 142 2.28 12.35 -9.68
C PRO A 142 1.27 11.74 -8.69
N LEU A 143 1.76 11.21 -7.56
CA LEU A 143 0.88 10.66 -6.54
C LEU A 143 -0.01 11.72 -5.89
N SER A 144 0.51 12.91 -5.57
CA SER A 144 -0.27 14.00 -4.99
C SER A 144 -1.40 14.46 -5.92
N TRP A 145 -1.14 14.59 -7.22
CA TRP A 145 -2.16 14.96 -8.19
C TRP A 145 -3.27 13.90 -8.29
N LEU A 146 -2.86 12.64 -8.31
CA LEU A 146 -3.80 11.54 -8.38
C LEU A 146 -4.61 11.39 -7.08
N ALA A 147 -3.99 11.59 -5.92
CA ALA A 147 -4.70 11.61 -4.64
C ALA A 147 -5.77 12.70 -4.59
N ILE A 148 -5.50 13.89 -5.15
CA ILE A 148 -6.50 14.96 -5.28
C ILE A 148 -7.64 14.53 -6.22
N ALA A 149 -7.31 13.94 -7.37
CA ALA A 149 -8.30 13.51 -8.36
C ALA A 149 -9.25 12.42 -7.83
N VAL A 150 -8.72 11.48 -7.05
CA VAL A 150 -9.47 10.35 -6.49
C VAL A 150 -10.03 10.69 -5.10
N SER A 151 -9.76 11.89 -4.57
CA SER A 151 -10.20 12.31 -3.23
C SER A 151 -11.72 12.16 -2.98
N PRO A 152 -12.63 12.43 -3.95
CA PRO A 152 -14.07 12.24 -3.73
C PRO A 152 -14.44 10.76 -3.53
N VAL A 153 -13.77 9.87 -4.27
CA VAL A 153 -13.98 8.42 -4.19
C VAL A 153 -13.49 7.91 -2.84
N VAL A 154 -12.28 8.32 -2.43
CA VAL A 154 -11.71 7.94 -1.12
C VAL A 154 -12.58 8.46 0.02
N TRP A 155 -13.11 9.68 -0.08
CA TRP A 155 -14.03 10.22 0.92
C TRP A 155 -15.29 9.37 1.06
N LEU A 156 -15.88 8.96 -0.07
CA LEU A 156 -17.05 8.08 -0.08
C LEU A 156 -16.73 6.71 0.52
N LEU A 157 -15.57 6.13 0.19
CA LEU A 157 -15.09 4.88 0.80
C LEU A 157 -14.93 5.05 2.31
N GLY A 158 -14.34 6.17 2.76
CA GLY A 158 -14.20 6.47 4.19
C GLY A 158 -15.55 6.59 4.90
N LEU A 159 -16.56 7.15 4.25
CA LEU A 159 -17.93 7.18 4.78
C LEU A 159 -18.51 5.76 4.89
N ALA A 160 -18.38 4.94 3.85
CA ALA A 160 -18.82 3.55 3.85
C ALA A 160 -18.12 2.75 4.96
N THR A 161 -16.80 2.91 5.12
CA THR A 161 -16.03 2.28 6.20
C THR A 161 -16.55 2.70 7.57
N LYS A 162 -16.79 4.00 7.79
CA LYS A 162 -17.36 4.49 9.06
C LYS A 162 -18.74 3.91 9.35
N LEU A 163 -19.60 3.80 8.34
CA LEU A 163 -20.93 3.20 8.48
C LEU A 163 -20.83 1.72 8.85
N VAL A 164 -19.98 0.95 8.17
CA VAL A 164 -19.74 -0.46 8.49
C VAL A 164 -19.16 -0.60 9.91
N LEU A 165 -18.16 0.21 10.26
CA LEU A 165 -17.55 0.18 11.59
C LEU A 165 -18.51 0.59 12.70
N SER A 166 -19.49 1.46 12.42
CA SER A 166 -20.51 1.84 13.42
C SER A 166 -21.35 0.66 13.91
N ALA A 167 -21.44 -0.42 13.12
CA ALA A 167 -22.10 -1.67 13.52
C ALA A 167 -21.27 -2.51 14.51
N PHE A 168 -19.97 -2.25 14.65
CA PHE A 168 -19.05 -3.00 15.52
C PHE A 168 -18.74 -2.30 16.85
N GLY A 169 -19.47 -1.21 17.17
CA GLY A 169 -19.31 -0.41 18.39
C GLY A 169 -18.63 0.93 18.14
N PRO A 170 -18.64 1.84 19.14
CA PRO A 170 -18.02 3.15 18.98
C PRO A 170 -16.53 2.99 18.70
N PRO A 171 -15.97 3.79 17.76
CA PRO A 171 -14.53 3.81 17.55
C PRO A 171 -13.87 4.06 18.90
N GLY A 172 -12.97 3.16 19.30
CA GLY A 172 -12.22 3.30 20.54
C GLY A 172 -11.67 4.71 20.58
N ALA A 173 -12.16 5.51 21.54
CA ALA A 173 -11.57 6.79 21.85
C ALA A 173 -10.06 6.59 21.87
N ASP A 174 -9.33 7.44 21.16
CA ASP A 174 -7.87 7.53 21.24
C ASP A 174 -7.44 7.13 22.65
N ARG A 175 -6.71 6.01 22.78
CA ARG A 175 -6.02 5.61 24.01
C ARG A 175 -4.89 6.62 24.28
N ARG A 176 -5.27 7.86 24.52
CA ARG A 176 -4.47 8.93 25.12
C ARG A 176 -4.79 9.10 26.60
N ALA A 177 -5.77 8.37 27.13
CA ALA A 177 -5.79 8.02 28.54
C ALA A 177 -4.96 6.73 28.66
N MET A 178 -3.65 6.87 28.94
CA MET A 178 -2.84 5.74 29.37
C MET A 178 -3.52 5.12 30.59
N SER A 179 -3.67 3.80 30.62
CA SER A 179 -4.15 3.14 31.84
C SER A 179 -3.08 3.25 32.92
N GLU A 180 -3.47 3.27 34.19
CA GLU A 180 -2.52 3.32 35.31
C GLU A 180 -1.54 2.14 35.26
N GLU A 181 -2.00 0.99 34.77
CA GLU A 181 -1.20 -0.22 34.56
C GLU A 181 -0.18 -0.05 33.42
N GLU A 182 -0.56 0.61 32.33
CA GLU A 182 0.35 0.96 31.23
C GLU A 182 1.44 1.93 31.70
N LEU A 183 1.07 2.93 32.51
CA LEU A 183 2.01 3.88 33.11
C LEU A 183 2.97 3.17 34.09
N LYS A 184 2.45 2.28 34.95
CA LYS A 184 3.27 1.46 35.86
C LYS A 184 4.24 0.57 35.09
N ALA A 185 3.80 -0.07 34.01
CA ALA A 185 4.66 -0.91 33.18
C ALA A 185 5.82 -0.12 32.57
N MET A 186 5.56 1.08 32.04
CA MET A 186 6.60 1.95 31.49
C MET A 186 7.58 2.47 32.55
N LEU A 187 7.10 2.78 33.76
CA LEU A 187 7.96 3.21 34.87
C LEU A 187 8.90 2.10 35.34
N VAL A 188 8.42 0.86 35.36
CA VAL A 188 9.26 -0.32 35.66
C VAL A 188 10.31 -0.51 34.56
N GLU A 189 9.92 -0.43 33.29
CA GLU A 189 10.84 -0.54 32.15
C GLU A 189 11.90 0.58 32.13
N GLY A 190 11.52 1.82 32.45
CA GLY A 190 12.45 2.95 32.54
C GLY A 190 13.43 2.86 33.72
N ALA A 191 13.04 2.22 34.82
CA ALA A 191 13.92 1.93 35.95
C ALA A 191 14.90 0.79 35.65
N GLU A 192 14.45 -0.26 34.94
CA GLU A 192 15.30 -1.39 34.52
C GLU A 192 16.33 -1.00 33.44
N THR A 193 15.98 -0.06 32.57
CA THR A 193 16.88 0.48 31.54
C THR A 193 17.82 1.57 32.06
N GLY A 194 17.73 1.92 33.35
CA GLY A 194 18.60 2.90 34.02
C GLY A 194 18.34 4.36 33.61
N VAL A 195 17.19 4.63 32.99
CA VAL A 195 16.77 5.98 32.56
C VAL A 195 16.07 6.74 33.69
N LEU A 196 15.48 6.01 34.66
CA LEU A 196 14.86 6.55 35.87
C LEU A 196 15.59 6.02 37.11
N GLU A 197 16.00 6.92 38.01
CA GLU A 197 16.55 6.51 39.31
C GLU A 197 15.42 5.99 40.22
N THR A 198 15.73 5.01 41.07
CA THR A 198 14.76 4.31 41.95
C THR A 198 13.94 5.29 42.80
N GLU A 199 14.50 6.45 43.15
CA GLU A 199 13.86 7.49 43.96
C GLU A 199 12.74 8.24 43.21
N GLU A 200 12.86 8.42 41.89
CA GLU A 200 11.85 9.10 41.05
C GLU A 200 10.63 8.20 40.83
N ARG A 201 10.85 6.88 40.68
CA ARG A 201 9.78 5.88 40.59
C ARG A 201 8.90 5.88 41.84
N ASP A 202 9.53 5.85 43.01
CA ASP A 202 8.84 5.83 44.31
C ASP A 202 8.02 7.11 44.56
N MET A 203 8.50 8.25 44.06
CA MET A 203 7.77 9.52 44.14
C MET A 203 6.49 9.48 43.30
N ILE A 204 6.59 9.00 42.05
CA ILE A 204 5.47 8.92 41.12
C ILE A 204 4.43 7.88 41.60
N GLU A 205 4.86 6.72 42.10
CA GLU A 205 3.95 5.71 42.68
C GLU A 205 3.17 6.26 43.89
N ARG A 206 3.80 7.11 44.72
CA ARG A 206 3.12 7.76 45.86
C ARG A 206 2.09 8.80 45.43
N VAL A 207 2.37 9.58 44.38
CA VAL A 207 1.42 10.58 43.85
C VAL A 207 0.22 9.91 43.19
N LEU A 208 0.45 8.82 42.44
CA LEU A 208 -0.64 8.06 41.80
C LEU A 208 -1.57 7.37 42.81
N ARG A 209 -1.07 6.97 43.99
CA ARG A 209 -1.91 6.41 45.07
C ARG A 209 -2.83 7.44 45.74
N LEU A 210 -2.62 8.74 45.50
CA LEU A 210 -3.37 9.84 46.11
C LEU A 210 -4.39 10.50 45.16
N ALA A 211 -4.39 10.13 43.88
CA ALA A 211 -5.36 10.56 42.86
C ALA A 211 -6.47 9.52 42.71
#